data_AF-A0A5J4PFJ1-F1
#
_entry.id   AF-A0A5J4PFJ1-F1
#
_cell.length_a   1.000
_cell.length_b   1.000
_cell.length_c   1.000
_cell.angle_alpha   90.00
_cell.angle_beta   90.00
_cell.angle_gamma   90.00
#
_symmetry.space_group_name_H-M   'P 1'
#
loop_
_entity.id
_entity.type
_entity.pdbx_description
1 polymer ?
#
loop_
_entity_poly.entity_id
_entity_poly.type
_entity_poly.pdbx_seq_one_letter_code
_entity_poly.pdbx_strand_id
1 'polypeptide(L)'
;MRAFILADNQDITREGIIALLRELGLSEKILEVKNLAELQNKLSVYPHAVVVLDYTLFNFSSQQQMLIVKERAKDSSWILFSEELA
;
A
#
# COMPACT_ATOMS: atom_id res chain seq x y z
N MET A 1 12.39 8.24 8.82
CA MET A 1 11.05 7.67 9.05
C MET A 1 10.75 6.61 7.99
N ARG A 2 9.54 6.04 7.91
CA ARG A 2 9.19 4.96 6.94
C ARG A 2 8.56 5.56 5.68
N ALA A 3 8.79 4.92 4.53
CA ALA A 3 8.10 5.29 3.29
C ALA A 3 6.65 4.77 3.32
N PHE A 4 5.72 5.52 2.74
CA PHE A 4 4.35 5.08 2.49
C PHE A 4 4.20 4.64 1.03
N ILE A 5 3.70 3.43 0.81
CA ILE A 5 3.37 2.92 -0.53
C ILE A 5 1.84 2.86 -0.62
N LEU A 6 1.26 3.68 -1.50
CA LEU A 6 -0.17 3.77 -1.74
C LEU A 6 -0.53 2.89 -2.95
N ALA A 7 -1.12 1.74 -2.64
CA ALA A 7 -1.66 0.79 -3.59
C ALA A 7 -3.19 1.00 -3.67
N ASP A 8 -3.56 2.14 -4.26
CA ASP A 8 -4.94 2.61 -4.36
C ASP A 8 -5.19 3.17 -5.77
N ASN A 9 -6.08 2.50 -6.51
CA ASN A 9 -6.42 2.88 -7.88
C ASN A 9 -7.54 3.93 -7.96
N GLN A 10 -8.12 4.34 -6.83
CA GLN A 10 -9.09 5.43 -6.75
C GLN A 10 -8.39 6.75 -6.44
N ASP A 11 -8.54 7.73 -7.32
CA ASP A 11 -7.83 9.01 -7.19
C ASP A 11 -8.25 9.80 -5.95
N ILE A 12 -9.55 9.84 -5.64
CA ILE A 12 -10.06 10.61 -4.49
C ILE A 12 -9.53 10.03 -3.17
N THR A 13 -9.63 8.72 -2.97
CA THR A 13 -9.15 8.05 -1.75
C THR A 13 -7.66 8.25 -1.57
N ARG A 14 -6.88 8.07 -2.65
CA ARG A 14 -5.43 8.29 -2.66
C ARG A 14 -5.04 9.72 -2.32
N GLU A 15 -5.64 10.73 -2.96
CA GLU A 15 -5.35 12.15 -2.66
C GLU A 15 -5.73 12.50 -1.22
N GLY A 16 -6.83 11.96 -0.70
CA GLY A 16 -7.21 12.13 0.70
C GLY A 16 -6.17 11.57 1.68
N ILE A 17 -5.64 10.37 1.40
CA ILE A 17 -4.57 9.76 2.21
C ILE A 17 -3.29 10.61 2.13
N ILE A 18 -2.91 11.08 0.95
CA ILE A 18 -1.73 11.95 0.76
C ILE A 18 -1.88 13.23 1.59
N ALA A 19 -3.04 13.88 1.53
CA ALA A 19 -3.33 15.09 2.29
C ALA A 19 -3.19 14.83 3.80
N LEU A 20 -3.77 13.74 4.32
CA LEU A 20 -3.67 13.36 5.73
C LEU A 20 -2.22 13.08 6.16
N LEU A 21 -1.45 12.34 5.35
CA LEU A 21 -0.05 12.04 5.65
C LEU A 21 0.81 13.31 5.71
N ARG A 22 0.52 14.30 4.86
CA ARG A 22 1.19 15.61 4.86
C ARG A 22 0.80 16.42 6.10
N GLU A 23 -0.48 16.47 6.44
CA GLU A 23 -0.99 17.17 7.63
C GLU A 23 -0.35 16.64 8.92
N LEU A 24 -0.20 15.31 9.03
CA LEU A 24 0.43 14.66 10.18
C LEU A 24 1.96 14.76 10.21
N GLY A 25 2.59 15.36 9.19
CA GLY A 25 4.05 15.44 9.07
C GLY A 25 4.73 14.09 8.84
N LEU A 26 3.99 13.09 8.33
CA LEU A 26 4.49 11.73 8.06
C LEU A 26 5.04 11.56 6.64
N SER A 27 5.07 12.63 5.85
CA SER A 27 5.28 12.60 4.39
C SER A 27 6.73 12.59 3.91
N GLU A 28 7.69 12.03 4.65
CA GLU A 28 9.10 11.97 4.18
C GLU A 28 9.22 11.30 2.81
N LYS A 29 8.41 10.27 2.55
CA LYS A 29 8.35 9.63 1.24
C LYS A 29 7.01 8.95 1.02
N ILE A 30 6.26 9.41 0.02
CA ILE A 30 5.01 8.80 -0.43
C ILE A 30 5.24 8.29 -1.86
N LEU A 31 4.89 7.03 -2.10
CA LEU A 31 5.09 6.32 -3.35
C LEU A 31 3.74 5.77 -3.80
N GLU A 32 3.32 6.04 -5.02
CA GLU A 32 2.10 5.47 -5.58
C GLU A 32 2.45 4.26 -6.45
N VAL A 33 1.60 3.23 -6.41
CA VAL A 33 1.70 2.04 -7.26
C VAL A 33 0.33 1.69 -7.81
N LYS A 34 0.27 1.25 -9.07
CA LYS A 34 -0.98 0.91 -9.77
C LYS A 34 -1.22 -0.58 -9.91
N ASN A 35 -0.19 -1.38 -9.66
CA ASN A 35 -0.25 -2.83 -9.84
C ASN A 35 0.72 -3.60 -8.93
N LEU A 36 0.51 -4.90 -8.85
CA LEU A 36 1.29 -5.86 -8.09
C LEU A 36 2.80 -5.82 -8.38
N ALA A 37 3.19 -5.68 -9.65
CA ALA A 37 4.60 -5.67 -10.03
C ALA A 37 5.32 -4.43 -9.49
N GLU A 38 4.68 -3.26 -9.58
CA GLU A 38 5.17 -2.03 -8.98
C GLU A 38 5.23 -2.12 -7.46
N LEU A 39 4.19 -2.67 -6.81
CA LEU A 39 4.16 -2.88 -5.37
C LEU A 39 5.34 -3.75 -4.91
N GLN A 40 5.57 -4.89 -5.57
CA GLN A 40 6.68 -5.78 -5.27
C GLN A 40 8.05 -5.11 -5.48
N ASN A 41 8.19 -4.33 -6.56
CA ASN A 41 9.40 -3.56 -6.81
C ASN A 41 9.65 -2.50 -5.71
N LYS A 42 8.63 -1.77 -5.28
CA LYS A 42 8.78 -0.80 -4.20
C LYS A 42 9.07 -1.47 -2.86
N LEU A 43 8.45 -2.61 -2.56
CA LEU A 43 8.72 -3.37 -1.33
C LEU A 43 10.15 -3.90 -1.26
N SER A 44 10.78 -4.26 -2.39
CA SER A 44 12.18 -4.67 -2.38
C SER A 44 13.15 -3.51 -2.10
N VAL A 45 12.80 -2.29 -2.54
CA VAL A 45 13.59 -1.07 -2.29
C VAL A 45 13.32 -0.48 -0.91
N TYR A 46 12.09 -0.60 -0.40
CA TYR A 46 11.64 -0.06 0.88
C TYR A 46 11.06 -1.18 1.76
N PRO A 47 11.89 -2.09 2.30
CA PRO A 47 11.43 -3.26 3.04
C PRO A 47 10.65 -2.92 4.33
N HIS A 48 10.86 -1.72 4.89
CA HIS A 48 10.17 -1.22 6.09
C HIS A 48 9.01 -0.26 5.80
N ALA A 49 8.51 -0.24 4.56
CA ALA A 49 7.42 0.66 4.18
C ALA A 49 6.12 0.38 4.93
N VAL A 50 5.26 1.40 5.02
CA VAL A 50 3.84 1.25 5.34
C VAL A 50 3.07 1.17 4.03
N VAL A 51 2.47 0.02 3.74
CA VAL A 51 1.62 -0.18 2.58
C VAL A 51 0.19 0.17 2.95
N VAL A 52 -0.42 1.07 2.20
CA VAL A 52 -1.86 1.35 2.24
C VAL A 52 -2.48 0.75 1.01
N LEU A 53 -3.34 -0.26 1.18
CA LEU A 53 -3.89 -1.06 0.10
C LEU A 53 -5.42 -0.99 0.09
N ASP A 54 -5.99 -0.59 -1.04
CA ASP A 54 -7.39 -0.88 -1.38
C ASP A 54 -7.47 -2.27 -2.04
N TYR A 55 -7.88 -3.29 -1.30
CA TYR A 55 -7.93 -4.66 -1.82
C TYR A 55 -8.99 -4.84 -2.91
N THR A 56 -10.09 -4.07 -2.87
CA THR A 56 -11.25 -4.28 -3.75
C THR A 56 -10.93 -3.93 -5.20
N LEU A 57 -10.18 -2.85 -5.43
CA LEU A 57 -9.87 -2.35 -6.78
C LEU A 57 -8.40 -2.51 -7.19
N PHE A 58 -7.55 -3.00 -6.31
CA PHE A 58 -6.19 -3.35 -6.67
C PHE A 58 -6.13 -4.72 -7.38
N ASN A 59 -5.10 -4.94 -8.20
CA ASN A 59 -5.07 -6.05 -9.15
C ASN A 59 -4.57 -7.39 -8.55
N PHE A 60 -4.90 -7.69 -7.28
CA PHE A 60 -4.67 -9.02 -6.73
C PHE A 60 -5.65 -10.04 -7.32
N SER A 61 -5.16 -11.21 -7.71
CA SER A 61 -6.01 -12.29 -8.24
C SER A 61 -6.77 -13.05 -7.15
N SER A 62 -6.30 -12.99 -5.90
CA SER A 62 -6.91 -13.62 -4.74
C SER A 62 -6.32 -13.11 -3.42
N GLN A 63 -7.02 -13.37 -2.32
CA GLN A 63 -6.54 -13.07 -0.97
C GLN A 63 -5.24 -13.81 -0.66
N GLN A 64 -5.12 -15.07 -1.13
CA GLN A 64 -3.90 -15.86 -0.94
C GLN A 64 -2.69 -15.22 -1.64
N GLN A 65 -2.89 -14.64 -2.84
CA GLN A 65 -1.79 -13.93 -3.52
C GLN A 65 -1.34 -12.71 -2.70
N MET A 66 -2.27 -11.94 -2.15
CA MET A 66 -1.97 -10.82 -1.25
C MET A 66 -1.21 -11.28 -0.01
N LEU A 67 -1.65 -12.36 0.64
CA LEU A 67 -0.99 -12.91 1.83
C LEU A 67 0.44 -13.35 1.53
N ILE A 68 0.69 -14.02 0.40
CA ILE A 68 2.04 -14.42 -0.02
C ILE A 68 2.95 -13.19 -0.19
N VAL A 69 2.44 -12.09 -0.76
CA VAL A 69 3.23 -10.86 -0.91
C VAL A 69 3.53 -10.24 0.45
N LYS A 70 2.53 -10.18 1.33
CA LYS A 70 2.71 -9.67 2.70
C LYS A 70 3.72 -10.51 3.49
N GLU A 71 3.68 -11.84 3.40
CA GLU A 71 4.64 -12.74 4.04
C GLU A 71 6.07 -12.51 3.54
N ARG A 72 6.25 -12.30 2.23
CA ARG A 72 7.56 -11.97 1.64
C ARG A 72 8.08 -10.61 2.10
N ALA A 73 7.19 -9.66 2.37
CA ALA A 73 7.49 -8.33 2.86
C ALA A 73 7.33 -8.22 4.39
N LYS A 74 7.81 -9.22 5.14
CA LYS A 74 7.62 -9.35 6.60
C LYS A 74 7.98 -8.12 7.46
N ASP A 75 8.89 -7.27 7.00
CA ASP A 75 9.36 -6.10 7.76
C ASP A 75 8.54 -4.83 7.48
N SER A 76 7.56 -4.92 6.58
CA SER A 76 6.62 -3.86 6.23
C SER A 76 5.37 -3.90 7.10
N SER A 77 4.65 -2.79 7.17
CA SER A 77 3.36 -2.69 7.86
C SER A 77 2.24 -2.44 6.86
N TRP A 78 1.06 -3.02 7.07
CA TRP A 78 -0.03 -3.01 6.09
C TRP A 78 -1.30 -2.44 6.69
N ILE A 79 -1.90 -1.46 6.03
CA ILE A 79 -3.23 -0.91 6.28
C ILE A 79 -4.10 -1.35 5.10
N LEU A 80 -5.17 -2.08 5.41
CA LEU A 80 -6.03 -2.69 4.40
C LEU A 80 -7.40 -2.03 4.41
N PHE A 81 -7.84 -1.56 3.25
CA PHE A 81 -9.21 -1.20 2.96
C PHE A 81 -9.83 -2.35 2.17
N SER A 82 -10.95 -2.88 2.65
CA SER A 82 -11.66 -3.97 2.00
C SER A 82 -13.12 -3.94 2.40
N GLU A 83 -14.01 -4.17 1.44
CA GLU A 83 -15.44 -4.39 1.71
C GLU A 83 -15.77 -5.88 1.93
N GLU A 84 -14.88 -6.78 1.49
CA GLU A 84 -15.10 -8.24 1.44
C GLU A 84 -14.49 -9.00 2.63
N LEU A 85 -13.57 -8.36 3.37
CA LEU A 85 -12.88 -8.95 4.51
C LEU A 85 -13.51 -8.45 5.83
N ALA A 86 -14.76 -8.87 6.07
CA ALA A 86 -15.45 -8.69 7.34
C ALA A 86 -15.27 -9.92 8.25
#